data_AF-A0A2W5R0Q4-F1
#
_entry.id   AF-A0A2W5R0Q4-F1
#
_cell.length_a   1.000
_cell.length_b   1.000
_cell.length_c   1.000
_cell.angle_alpha   90.00
_cell.angle_beta   90.00
_cell.angle_gamma   90.00
#
_symmetry.space_group_name_H-M   'P 1'
#
loop_
_entity.id
_entity.type
_entity.pdbx_description
1 polymer ?
#
loop_
_entity_poly.entity_id
_entity_poly.type
_entity_poly.pdbx_seq_one_letter_code
_entity_poly.pdbx_strand_id
1 'polypeptide(L)'
;MRKIARFIAPALVATLGLSAIAPGIAEAAAPHREAARITPNREARIRSDIAGLRSQIDRAAARRTISQREAKGLRNDAAQVQRLHTAYARGGLTAYEAQTLEGKVNRIRGALHLERNDRNGYRR
;
A
#
# COMPACT_ATOMS: atom_id res chain seq x y z
N MET A 1 -27.76 -16.19 13.27
CA MET A 1 -26.42 -16.83 13.36
C MET A 1 -25.39 -15.91 12.72
N ARG A 2 -24.46 -15.34 13.49
CA ARG A 2 -23.48 -14.34 13.02
C ARG A 2 -22.17 -15.05 12.67
N LYS A 3 -21.73 -15.00 11.41
CA LYS A 3 -20.39 -15.48 11.01
C LYS A 3 -19.40 -14.32 11.12
N ILE A 4 -18.60 -14.32 12.18
CA ILE A 4 -17.47 -13.41 12.36
C ILE A 4 -16.31 -14.03 11.57
N ALA A 5 -16.11 -13.59 10.33
CA ALA A 5 -14.91 -13.92 9.57
C ALA A 5 -13.74 -13.14 10.19
N ARG A 6 -13.01 -13.82 11.09
CA ARG A 6 -11.70 -13.41 11.58
C ARG A 6 -10.74 -13.48 10.40
N PHE A 7 -10.26 -12.33 9.93
CA PHE A 7 -9.13 -12.27 9.02
C PHE A 7 -7.85 -12.52 9.82
N ILE A 8 -7.25 -13.68 9.57
CA ILE A 8 -5.94 -14.07 10.05
C ILE A 8 -4.93 -13.18 9.32
N ALA A 9 -4.29 -12.28 10.06
CA ALA A 9 -3.11 -11.57 9.60
C ALA A 9 -1.93 -12.56 9.59
N PRO A 10 -1.21 -12.77 8.47
CA PRO A 10 0.04 -13.49 8.54
C PRO A 10 1.09 -12.58 9.19
N ALA A 11 1.47 -12.88 10.43
CA ALA A 11 2.64 -12.32 11.07
C ALA A 11 3.88 -12.97 10.44
N LEU A 12 4.46 -12.31 9.46
CA LEU A 12 5.73 -12.72 8.86
C LEU A 12 6.85 -12.26 9.81
N VAL A 13 7.30 -13.20 10.65
CA VAL A 13 8.48 -13.05 11.50
C VAL A 13 9.71 -13.11 10.59
N ALA A 14 10.43 -12.00 10.45
CA ALA A 14 11.69 -11.94 9.74
C ALA A 14 12.84 -12.21 10.73
N THR A 15 13.24 -13.47 10.90
CA THR A 15 14.51 -13.85 11.53
C THR A 15 15.60 -13.82 10.48
N LEU A 16 16.31 -12.69 10.38
CA LEU A 16 17.55 -12.59 9.61
C LEU A 16 18.73 -12.83 10.54
N GLY A 17 19.14 -14.09 10.66
CA GLY A 17 20.42 -14.50 11.21
C GLY A 17 21.26 -15.09 10.08
N LEU A 18 22.25 -14.34 9.59
CA LEU A 18 23.26 -14.83 8.64
C LEU A 18 24.62 -14.32 9.11
N SER A 19 25.32 -15.19 9.82
CA SER A 19 26.74 -15.05 10.15
C SER A 19 27.59 -15.38 8.90
N ALA A 20 28.47 -14.43 8.54
CA ALA A 20 29.80 -14.46 7.89
C ALA A 20 30.26 -15.74 7.13
N ILE A 21 31.12 -15.76 6.10
CA ILE A 21 32.37 -15.05 5.82
C ILE A 21 32.73 -15.34 4.33
N ALA A 22 33.20 -14.35 3.55
CA ALA A 22 34.22 -14.57 2.49
C ALA A 22 34.81 -13.23 2.00
N PRO A 23 36.13 -12.99 2.10
CA PRO A 23 36.77 -11.77 1.66
C PRO A 23 37.20 -11.90 0.20
N GLY A 24 36.84 -10.94 -0.64
CA GLY A 24 37.33 -10.92 -2.01
C GLY A 24 36.74 -9.77 -2.79
N ILE A 25 37.64 -8.97 -3.36
CA ILE A 25 37.45 -7.99 -4.44
C ILE A 25 36.55 -6.78 -4.15
N ALA A 26 37.24 -5.66 -3.93
CA ALA A 26 36.84 -4.32 -4.35
C ALA A 26 35.56 -3.75 -3.75
N GLU A 27 35.57 -3.50 -2.44
CA GLU A 27 34.72 -2.47 -1.86
C GLU A 27 35.35 -1.10 -2.14
N ALA A 28 35.32 -0.69 -3.42
CA ALA A 28 35.34 0.72 -3.75
C ALA A 28 34.23 1.36 -2.93
N ALA A 29 34.61 2.28 -2.04
CA ALA A 29 33.73 3.05 -1.18
C ALA A 29 32.50 3.52 -1.97
N ALA A 30 31.40 2.76 -1.90
CA ALA A 30 30.13 3.18 -2.46
C ALA A 30 29.66 4.33 -1.57
N PRO A 31 29.47 5.53 -2.11
CA PRO A 31 29.10 6.68 -1.31
C PRO A 31 27.78 6.35 -0.60
N HIS A 32 27.66 6.83 0.63
CA HIS A 32 26.41 6.77 1.39
C HIS A 32 25.21 6.91 0.46
N ARG A 33 24.33 5.89 0.46
CA ARG A 33 23.13 5.80 -0.38
C ARG A 33 22.28 7.05 -0.21
N GLU A 34 22.58 8.08 -0.99
CA GLU A 34 21.73 9.24 -1.14
C GLU A 34 20.47 8.70 -1.77
N ALA A 35 19.37 8.72 -1.01
CA ALA A 35 18.14 8.07 -1.41
C ALA A 35 17.69 8.64 -2.76
N ALA A 36 17.82 7.84 -3.83
CA ALA A 36 17.49 8.27 -5.17
C ALA A 36 16.06 8.83 -5.17
N ARG A 37 15.95 10.14 -5.43
CA ARG A 37 14.65 10.83 -5.49
C ARG A 37 13.89 10.35 -6.73
N ILE A 38 12.57 10.22 -6.61
CA ILE A 38 11.75 9.80 -7.76
C ILE A 38 11.57 10.94 -8.77
N THR A 39 11.26 10.57 -10.01
CA THR A 39 10.95 11.56 -11.05
C THR A 39 9.60 12.25 -10.78
N PRO A 40 9.44 13.54 -11.15
CA PRO A 40 8.20 14.30 -10.93
C PRO A 40 6.96 13.64 -11.54
N ASN A 41 7.12 12.96 -12.68
CA ASN A 41 6.04 12.22 -13.35
C ASN A 41 5.52 11.07 -12.50
N ARG A 42 6.40 10.36 -11.78
CA ARG A 42 5.99 9.25 -10.91
C ARG A 42 5.28 9.78 -9.66
N GLU A 43 5.80 10.85 -9.08
CA GLU A 43 5.16 11.54 -7.95
C GLU A 43 3.72 11.98 -8.28
N ALA A 44 3.53 12.62 -9.45
CA ALA A 44 2.21 13.05 -9.89
C ALA A 44 1.21 11.88 -10.01
N ARG A 45 1.66 10.72 -10.49
CA ARG A 45 0.84 9.50 -10.55
C ARG A 45 0.46 9.00 -9.17
N ILE A 46 1.42 8.90 -8.25
CA ILE A 46 1.16 8.46 -6.87
C ILE A 46 0.14 9.38 -6.19
N ARG A 47 0.31 10.70 -6.36
CA ARG A 47 -0.63 11.69 -5.84
C ARG A 47 -2.04 11.50 -6.41
N SER A 48 -2.16 11.32 -7.73
CA SER A 48 -3.44 11.07 -8.40
C SER A 48 -4.10 9.77 -7.89
N ASP A 49 -3.29 8.72 -7.74
CA ASP A 49 -3.74 7.43 -7.26
C ASP A 49 -4.30 7.51 -5.84
N ILE A 50 -3.60 8.20 -4.94
CA ILE A 50 -4.03 8.42 -3.54
C ILE A 50 -5.32 9.25 -3.51
N ALA A 51 -5.40 10.33 -4.30
CA ALA A 51 -6.60 11.16 -4.39
C ALA A 51 -7.81 10.36 -4.91
N GLY A 52 -7.57 9.42 -5.84
CA GLY A 52 -8.59 8.54 -6.41
C GLY A 52 -9.11 7.46 -5.46
N LEU A 53 -8.38 7.09 -4.40
CA LEU A 53 -8.78 6.00 -3.50
C LEU A 53 -10.14 6.25 -2.85
N ARG A 54 -10.37 7.46 -2.33
CA ARG A 54 -11.59 7.77 -1.58
C ARG A 54 -12.84 7.70 -2.47
N SER A 55 -12.77 8.29 -3.66
CA SER A 55 -13.88 8.24 -4.62
C SER A 55 -14.13 6.82 -5.14
N GLN A 56 -13.11 5.97 -5.23
CA GLN A 56 -13.28 4.56 -5.58
C GLN A 56 -14.01 3.80 -4.46
N ILE A 57 -13.60 4.00 -3.20
CA ILE A 57 -14.26 3.39 -2.04
C ILE A 57 -15.73 3.84 -1.94
N ASP A 58 -15.99 5.14 -2.10
CA ASP A 58 -17.34 5.69 -1.99
C ASP A 58 -18.26 5.17 -3.11
N ARG A 59 -17.76 5.09 -4.35
CA ARG A 59 -18.51 4.46 -5.45
C ARG A 59 -18.77 2.97 -5.21
N ALA A 60 -17.79 2.24 -4.70
CA ALA A 60 -17.93 0.82 -4.36
C ALA A 60 -18.98 0.61 -3.26
N ALA A 61 -18.98 1.46 -2.23
CA ALA A 61 -19.97 1.43 -1.16
C ALA A 61 -21.37 1.78 -1.68
N ALA A 62 -21.49 2.82 -2.52
CA ALA A 62 -22.76 3.24 -3.13
C ALA A 62 -23.35 2.14 -4.02
N ARG A 63 -22.52 1.46 -4.82
CA ARG A 63 -22.91 0.31 -5.65
C ARG A 63 -23.16 -0.96 -4.84
N ARG A 64 -23.00 -0.91 -3.51
CA ARG A 64 -23.10 -2.07 -2.62
C ARG A 64 -22.19 -3.22 -3.09
N THR A 65 -21.01 -2.91 -3.63
CA THR A 65 -19.98 -3.91 -3.94
C THR A 65 -19.07 -4.19 -2.76
N ILE A 66 -19.02 -3.27 -1.78
CA ILE A 66 -18.38 -3.47 -0.47
C ILE A 66 -19.38 -3.11 0.63
N SER A 67 -19.17 -3.59 1.86
CA SER A 67 -20.06 -3.31 2.99
C SER A 67 -19.72 -1.93 3.57
N GLN A 68 -20.66 -1.33 4.30
CA GLN A 68 -20.39 -0.05 4.96
C GLN A 68 -19.26 -0.15 6.00
N ARG A 69 -19.10 -1.33 6.61
CA ARG A 69 -18.03 -1.60 7.57
C ARG A 69 -16.66 -1.66 6.89
N GLU A 70 -16.56 -2.36 5.77
CA GLU A 70 -15.34 -2.39 4.96
C GLU A 70 -15.01 -1.02 4.39
N ALA A 71 -16.01 -0.32 3.86
CA ALA A 71 -15.83 1.05 3.36
C ALA A 71 -15.25 1.96 4.44
N LYS A 72 -15.71 1.83 5.70
CA LYS A 72 -15.14 2.57 6.84
C LYS A 72 -13.67 2.22 7.08
N GLY A 73 -13.31 0.93 7.06
CA GLY A 73 -11.93 0.47 7.19
C GLY A 73 -11.03 1.03 6.09
N LEU A 74 -11.44 0.86 4.83
CA LEU A 74 -10.70 1.33 3.66
C LEU A 74 -10.57 2.86 3.63
N ARG A 75 -11.58 3.62 4.09
CA ARG A 75 -11.50 5.07 4.24
C ARG A 75 -10.43 5.48 5.26
N ASN A 76 -10.32 4.75 6.37
CA ASN A 76 -9.28 4.99 7.37
C ASN A 76 -7.89 4.69 6.82
N ASP A 77 -7.75 3.59 6.08
CA ASP A 77 -6.49 3.23 5.43
C ASP A 77 -6.09 4.27 4.38
N ALA A 78 -7.02 4.70 3.52
CA ALA A 78 -6.79 5.75 2.54
C ALA A 78 -6.38 7.08 3.21
N ALA A 79 -7.03 7.45 4.32
CA ALA A 79 -6.65 8.63 5.11
C ALA A 79 -5.27 8.48 5.75
N GLN A 80 -4.86 7.27 6.13
CA GLN A 80 -3.50 7.02 6.62
C GLN A 80 -2.47 7.19 5.50
N VAL A 81 -2.74 6.64 4.31
CA VAL A 81 -1.86 6.80 3.13
C VAL A 81 -1.71 8.27 2.74
N GLN A 82 -2.81 9.02 2.73
CA GLN A 82 -2.79 10.45 2.41
C GLN A 82 -1.96 11.26 3.41
N ARG A 83 -2.09 10.96 4.71
CA ARG A 83 -1.24 11.58 5.75
C ARG A 83 0.23 11.24 5.54
N LEU A 84 0.54 9.98 5.24
CA LEU A 84 1.90 9.52 5.00
C LEU A 84 2.53 10.20 3.78
N HIS A 85 1.80 10.29 2.67
CA HIS A 85 2.23 11.02 1.48
C HIS A 85 2.50 12.49 1.79
N THR A 86 1.64 13.13 2.59
CA THR A 86 1.85 14.55 2.97
C THR A 86 3.08 14.74 3.86
N ALA A 87 3.46 13.73 4.65
CA ALA A 87 4.71 13.75 5.42
C ALA A 87 5.93 13.63 4.49
N TYR A 88 5.91 12.67 3.55
CA TYR A 88 7.01 12.42 2.61
C TYR A 88 7.18 13.54 1.56
N ALA A 89 6.09 14.13 1.08
CA ALA A 89 6.13 15.17 0.05
C ALA A 89 6.86 16.45 0.48
N ARG A 90 7.08 16.69 1.78
CA ARG A 90 7.80 17.89 2.27
C ARG A 90 9.29 17.89 1.91
N GLY A 91 9.92 16.72 1.83
CA GLY A 91 11.33 16.55 1.47
C GLY A 91 11.56 16.15 0.02
N GLY A 92 10.47 15.98 -0.75
CA GLY A 92 10.46 15.22 -2.00
C GLY A 92 10.49 13.71 -1.72
N LEU A 93 9.80 12.94 -2.56
CA LEU A 93 9.70 11.49 -2.37
C LEU A 93 10.98 10.77 -2.77
N THR A 94 11.49 9.94 -1.87
CA THR A 94 12.52 8.94 -2.17
C THR A 94 11.93 7.73 -2.87
N ALA A 95 12.76 6.97 -3.58
CA ALA A 95 12.35 5.71 -4.21
C ALA A 95 11.70 4.73 -3.23
N TYR A 96 12.20 4.65 -1.99
CA TYR A 96 11.67 3.77 -0.95
C TYR A 96 10.29 4.21 -0.43
N GLU A 97 10.11 5.51 -0.20
CA GLU A 97 8.83 6.09 0.23
C GLU A 97 7.77 5.93 -0.85
N ALA A 98 8.14 6.15 -2.11
CA ALA A 98 7.28 5.94 -3.26
C ALA A 98 6.80 4.49 -3.34
N GLN A 99 7.72 3.52 -3.22
CA GLN A 99 7.39 2.10 -3.22
C GLN A 99 6.48 1.72 -2.04
N THR A 100 6.71 2.31 -0.87
CA THR A 100 5.87 2.11 0.32
C THR A 100 4.44 2.61 0.09
N LEU A 101 4.28 3.81 -0.49
CA LEU A 101 2.98 4.37 -0.82
C LEU A 101 2.25 3.54 -1.88
N GLU A 102 2.95 3.16 -2.96
CA GLU A 102 2.41 2.30 -4.02
C GLU A 102 1.94 0.96 -3.45
N GLY A 103 2.73 0.32 -2.57
CA GLY A 103 2.34 -0.93 -1.91
C GLY A 103 1.05 -0.79 -1.10
N LYS A 104 0.88 0.31 -0.36
CA LYS A 104 -0.35 0.59 0.42
C LYS A 104 -1.54 0.88 -0.51
N VAL A 105 -1.35 1.68 -1.56
CA VAL A 105 -2.38 1.96 -2.59
C VAL A 105 -2.84 0.66 -3.25
N ASN A 106 -1.91 -0.18 -3.66
CA ASN A 106 -2.19 -1.47 -4.32
C ASN A 106 -2.93 -2.42 -3.38
N ARG A 107 -2.59 -2.43 -2.09
CA ARG A 107 -3.35 -3.21 -1.09
C ARG A 107 -4.81 -2.77 -1.00
N ILE A 108 -5.07 -1.46 -0.94
CA ILE A 108 -6.45 -0.92 -0.89
C ILE A 108 -7.20 -1.25 -2.19
N ARG A 109 -6.56 -1.09 -3.35
CA ARG A 109 -7.14 -1.44 -4.66
C ARG A 109 -7.44 -2.93 -4.79
N GLY A 110 -6.54 -3.77 -4.28
CA GLY A 110 -6.71 -5.23 -4.22
C GLY A 110 -7.90 -5.61 -3.35
N ALA A 111 -8.02 -5.03 -2.16
CA ALA A 111 -9.17 -5.26 -1.27
C ALA A 111 -10.50 -4.87 -1.94
N LEU A 112 -10.53 -3.75 -2.68
CA LEU A 112 -11.73 -3.34 -3.45
C LEU A 112 -12.08 -4.33 -4.58
N HIS A 113 -11.07 -4.94 -5.23
CA HIS A 113 -11.30 -5.90 -6.31
C HIS A 113 -11.76 -7.27 -5.80
N LEU A 114 -11.13 -7.78 -4.74
CA LEU A 114 -11.47 -9.08 -4.15
C LEU A 114 -12.93 -9.08 -3.65
N GLU A 115 -13.31 -8.08 -2.86
CA GLU A 115 -14.67 -7.96 -2.31
C GLU A 115 -15.74 -7.84 -3.42
N ARG A 116 -15.39 -7.17 -4.54
CA ARG A 116 -16.28 -7.09 -5.72
C ARG A 116 -16.48 -8.46 -6.37
N ASN A 117 -15.41 -9.25 -6.50
CA ASN A 117 -15.48 -10.57 -7.13
C ASN A 117 -16.28 -11.55 -6.28
N ASP A 118 -16.10 -11.52 -4.97
CA ASP A 118 -16.84 -12.37 -4.03
C ASP A 118 -18.35 -12.15 -4.18
N ARG A 119 -18.82 -10.89 -4.18
CA ARG A 119 -20.25 -10.59 -4.37
C ARG A 119 -20.82 -11.00 -5.72
N ASN A 120 -20.01 -10.92 -6.77
CA ASN A 120 -20.43 -11.36 -8.09
C ASN A 120 -20.52 -12.89 -8.18
N GLY A 121 -19.66 -13.62 -7.47
CA GLY A 121 -19.70 -15.09 -7.40
C GLY A 121 -20.93 -15.66 -6.69
N TYR A 122 -21.55 -14.90 -5.78
CA TYR A 122 -22.80 -15.28 -5.10
C TYR A 122 -24.07 -15.02 -5.91
N ARG A 123 -23.98 -14.45 -7.13
CA ARG A 123 -25.10 -14.29 -8.06
C ARG A 123 -25.06 -15.37 -9.14
N ARG A 124 -25.49 -16.59 -8.82
CA ARG A 124 -25.95 -17.58 -9.79
C ARG A 124 -27.21 -18.25 -9.29
#